data_AF-A0A9E1BHQ6-F1
#
_entry.id   AF-A0A9E1BHQ6-F1
#
_cell.length_a   1.000
_cell.length_b   1.000
_cell.length_c   1.000
_cell.angle_alpha   90.00
_cell.angle_beta   90.00
_cell.angle_gamma   90.00
#
_symmetry.space_group_name_H-M   'P 1'
#
loop_
_entity.id
_entity.type
_entity.pdbx_description
1 polymer ?
#
loop_
_entity_poly.entity_id
_entity_poly.type
_entity_poly.pdbx_seq_one_letter_code
_entity_poly.pdbx_strand_id
1 'polypeptide(L)'
;MPIDPFVILGISKDSSQSEILEAYKTKRAYYQEHVFDEGDQGAQAARMLGQLDDAYQQAMELSHESATVSGEGESSFESVRDSIRNKDVEGAQRALDEISYRGAEWHYYQSIVFYEKNWLNDSKKQLEMAIQMDPSNDKYSRALDNLKKKIDGSRPYDKQGEKGVYGKSDQTSNRTYSQRDSDVADGLCTACQALWCADCCCECMGGDLIRCC
;
A
#
# COMPACT_ATOMS: atom_id res chain seq x y z
N MET A 1 -8.06 29.21 24.94
CA MET A 1 -8.83 27.97 24.72
C MET A 1 -8.26 27.32 23.48
N PRO A 2 -7.98 26.00 23.47
CA PRO A 2 -7.73 25.30 22.21
C PRO A 2 -8.93 25.55 21.29
N ILE A 3 -8.68 26.05 20.10
CA ILE A 3 -9.75 26.32 19.14
C ILE A 3 -10.14 24.97 18.55
N ASP A 4 -11.44 24.66 18.61
CA ASP A 4 -11.96 23.42 18.08
C ASP A 4 -11.72 23.34 16.55
N PRO A 5 -11.00 22.31 16.05
CA PRO A 5 -10.66 22.20 14.65
C PRO A 5 -11.90 22.08 13.74
N PHE A 6 -12.98 21.46 14.22
CA PHE A 6 -14.24 21.34 13.47
C PHE A 6 -14.92 22.69 13.28
N VAL A 7 -14.79 23.59 14.26
CA VAL A 7 -15.31 24.97 14.16
C VAL A 7 -14.53 25.79 13.14
N ILE A 8 -13.20 25.64 13.09
CA ILE A 8 -12.35 26.30 12.07
C ILE A 8 -12.73 25.81 10.68
N LEU A 9 -12.99 24.52 10.51
CA LEU A 9 -13.42 23.92 9.25
C LEU A 9 -14.91 24.17 8.95
N GLY A 10 -15.71 24.56 9.93
CA GLY A 10 -17.13 24.89 9.77
C GLY A 10 -18.03 23.68 9.59
N ILE A 11 -17.66 22.56 10.19
CA ILE A 11 -18.33 21.26 10.08
C ILE A 11 -18.66 20.71 11.47
N SER A 12 -19.45 19.65 11.52
CA SER A 12 -19.73 18.96 12.79
C SER A 12 -18.54 18.15 13.24
N LYS A 13 -18.41 17.91 14.55
CA LYS A 13 -17.46 16.95 15.13
C LYS A 13 -17.73 15.50 14.68
N ASP A 14 -18.98 15.23 14.29
CA ASP A 14 -19.44 13.91 13.82
C ASP A 14 -19.40 13.81 12.29
N SER A 15 -18.86 14.83 11.60
CA SER A 15 -18.76 14.85 10.14
C SER A 15 -17.80 13.77 9.64
N SER A 16 -18.11 13.23 8.45
CA SER A 16 -17.25 12.22 7.83
C SER A 16 -15.92 12.85 7.41
N GLN A 17 -14.88 12.03 7.31
CA GLN A 17 -13.57 12.53 6.89
C GLN A 17 -13.54 13.07 5.46
N SER A 18 -14.44 12.58 4.59
CA SER A 18 -14.67 13.15 3.26
C SER A 18 -15.20 14.59 3.37
N GLU A 19 -16.13 14.84 4.28
CA GLU A 19 -16.66 16.17 4.56
C GLU A 19 -15.59 17.09 5.18
N ILE A 20 -14.74 16.57 6.07
CA ILE A 20 -13.54 17.26 6.59
C ILE A 20 -12.64 17.73 5.44
N LEU A 21 -12.35 16.84 4.48
CA LEU A 21 -11.50 17.14 3.34
C LEU A 21 -12.12 18.17 2.38
N GLU A 22 -13.42 18.05 2.08
CA GLU A 22 -14.10 18.98 1.18
C GLU A 22 -14.22 20.38 1.79
N ALA A 23 -14.56 20.48 3.08
CA ALA A 23 -14.61 21.75 3.80
C ALA A 23 -13.23 22.43 3.82
N TYR A 24 -12.18 21.66 4.10
CA TYR A 24 -10.80 22.13 4.05
C TYR A 24 -10.41 22.65 2.66
N LYS A 25 -10.63 21.87 1.59
CA LYS A 25 -10.30 22.28 0.21
C LYS A 25 -11.01 23.58 -0.17
N THR A 26 -12.30 23.67 0.12
CA THR A 26 -13.13 24.84 -0.19
C THR A 26 -12.61 26.08 0.51
N LYS A 27 -12.37 26.00 1.83
CA LYS A 27 -11.86 27.14 2.61
C LYS A 27 -10.43 27.51 2.24
N ARG A 28 -9.57 26.54 1.96
CA ARG A 28 -8.19 26.78 1.55
C ARG A 28 -8.14 27.53 0.22
N ALA A 29 -8.94 27.13 -0.76
CA ALA A 29 -9.05 27.82 -2.04
C ALA A 29 -9.49 29.28 -1.86
N TYR A 30 -10.50 29.52 -1.02
CA TYR A 30 -10.98 30.85 -0.69
C TYR A 30 -9.86 31.74 -0.09
N TYR A 31 -9.20 31.29 0.99
CA TYR A 31 -8.15 32.11 1.61
C TYR A 31 -6.91 32.25 0.73
N GLN A 32 -6.60 31.26 -0.12
CA GLN A 32 -5.47 31.35 -1.04
C GLN A 32 -5.66 32.44 -2.11
N GLU A 33 -6.90 32.65 -2.58
CA GLU A 33 -7.24 33.76 -3.47
C GLU A 33 -7.07 35.11 -2.77
N HIS A 34 -7.50 35.20 -1.51
CA HIS A 34 -7.49 36.42 -0.70
C HIS A 34 -6.13 36.76 -0.04
N VAL A 35 -5.11 35.89 -0.16
CA VAL A 35 -3.77 36.15 0.44
C VAL A 35 -3.07 37.37 -0.16
N PHE A 36 -3.35 37.68 -1.41
CA PHE A 36 -2.71 38.79 -2.13
C PHE A 36 -3.48 40.10 -2.02
N ASP A 37 -4.59 40.13 -1.27
CA ASP A 37 -5.37 41.33 -1.04
C ASP A 37 -4.58 42.36 -0.22
N GLU A 38 -4.77 43.64 -0.52
CA GLU A 38 -4.00 44.71 0.11
C GLU A 38 -4.38 44.91 1.60
N GLY A 39 -3.35 45.20 2.41
CA GLY A 39 -3.51 45.58 3.80
C GLY A 39 -3.87 44.42 4.73
N ASP A 40 -4.78 44.67 5.66
CA ASP A 40 -5.10 43.73 6.75
C ASP A 40 -5.83 42.47 6.27
N GLN A 41 -6.45 42.49 5.07
CA GLN A 41 -7.18 41.35 4.54
C GLN A 41 -6.25 40.22 4.08
N GLY A 42 -5.21 40.53 3.31
CA GLY A 42 -4.20 39.53 2.91
C GLY A 42 -3.44 38.96 4.11
N ALA A 43 -3.12 39.80 5.10
CA ALA A 43 -2.48 39.35 6.33
C ALA A 43 -3.37 38.40 7.14
N GLN A 44 -4.69 38.63 7.18
CA GLN A 44 -5.64 37.73 7.83
C GLN A 44 -5.80 36.42 7.06
N ALA A 45 -5.93 36.47 5.73
CA ALA A 45 -6.03 35.27 4.89
C ALA A 45 -4.80 34.36 5.04
N ALA A 46 -3.60 34.94 5.10
CA ALA A 46 -2.37 34.18 5.33
C ALA A 46 -2.35 33.47 6.70
N ARG A 47 -2.84 34.12 7.76
CA ARG A 47 -2.98 33.50 9.09
C ARG A 47 -4.02 32.39 9.09
N MET A 48 -5.14 32.61 8.40
CA MET A 48 -6.22 31.63 8.30
C MET A 48 -5.77 30.38 7.56
N LEU A 49 -4.93 30.48 6.52
CA LEU A 49 -4.37 29.31 5.83
C LEU A 49 -3.60 28.38 6.78
N GLY A 50 -2.72 28.95 7.62
CA GLY A 50 -1.98 28.16 8.61
C GLY A 50 -2.91 27.49 9.63
N GLN A 51 -3.89 28.24 10.14
CA GLN A 51 -4.89 27.68 11.06
C GLN A 51 -5.75 26.58 10.43
N LEU A 52 -6.02 26.69 9.12
CA LEU A 52 -6.80 25.70 8.39
C LEU A 52 -6.02 24.39 8.22
N ASP A 53 -4.72 24.47 7.94
CA ASP A 53 -3.83 23.32 7.82
C ASP A 53 -3.71 22.59 9.17
N ASP A 54 -3.48 23.33 10.25
CA ASP A 54 -3.41 22.78 11.62
C ASP A 54 -4.74 22.15 12.06
N ALA A 55 -5.86 22.82 11.75
CA ALA A 55 -7.19 22.32 12.08
C ALA A 55 -7.55 21.06 11.30
N TYR A 56 -7.19 20.99 10.02
CA TYR A 56 -7.41 19.79 9.20
C TYR A 56 -6.66 18.58 9.75
N GLN A 57 -5.39 18.75 10.12
CA GLN A 57 -4.62 17.66 10.71
C GLN A 57 -5.25 17.16 12.02
N GLN A 58 -5.63 18.07 12.92
CA GLN A 58 -6.25 17.72 14.19
C GLN A 58 -7.63 17.07 14.02
N ALA A 59 -8.48 17.60 13.13
CA ALA A 59 -9.80 17.01 12.85
C ALA A 59 -9.67 15.59 12.28
N MET A 60 -8.67 15.37 11.41
CA MET A 60 -8.41 14.06 10.83
C MET A 60 -7.91 13.05 11.89
N GLU A 61 -7.03 13.48 12.79
CA GLU A 61 -6.52 12.67 13.90
C GLU A 61 -7.64 12.28 14.87
N LEU A 62 -8.47 13.25 15.29
CA LEU A 62 -9.62 12.99 16.18
C LEU A 62 -10.66 12.06 15.55
N SER A 63 -10.90 12.21 14.24
CA SER A 63 -11.78 11.31 13.50
C SER A 63 -11.20 9.90 13.40
N HIS A 64 -9.88 9.78 13.24
CA HIS A 64 -9.19 8.49 13.24
C HIS A 64 -9.21 7.81 14.62
N GLU A 65 -8.95 8.55 15.69
CA GLU A 65 -9.07 8.05 17.07
C GLU A 65 -10.50 7.56 17.36
N SER A 66 -11.52 8.29 16.90
CA SER A 66 -12.91 7.86 17.07
C SER A 66 -13.23 6.58 16.29
N ALA A 67 -12.72 6.43 15.06
CA ALA A 67 -12.94 5.23 14.24
C ALA A 67 -12.20 3.99 14.79
N THR A 68 -11.01 4.17 15.38
CA THR A 68 -10.23 3.09 16.00
C THR A 68 -10.85 2.64 17.33
N VAL A 69 -11.30 3.57 18.18
CA VAL A 69 -11.96 3.26 19.45
C VAL A 69 -13.32 2.57 19.23
N SER A 70 -14.04 2.93 18.17
CA SER A 70 -15.36 2.36 17.86
C SER A 70 -15.29 1.00 17.15
N GLY A 71 -14.09 0.52 16.77
CA GLY A 71 -13.91 -0.73 16.02
C GLY A 71 -14.41 -0.67 14.57
N GLU A 72 -14.89 0.48 14.12
CA GLU A 72 -15.43 0.69 12.76
C GLU A 72 -14.35 0.57 11.68
N GLY A 73 -13.09 0.88 12.02
CA GLY A 73 -11.97 0.76 11.08
C GLY A 73 -11.77 -0.67 10.57
N GLU A 74 -11.92 -1.68 11.43
CA GLU A 74 -11.67 -3.08 11.07
C GLU A 74 -12.88 -3.73 10.39
N SER A 75 -14.11 -3.31 10.73
CA SER A 75 -15.34 -3.76 10.06
C SER A 75 -15.52 -3.13 8.67
N SER A 76 -15.02 -1.90 8.46
CA SER A 76 -15.23 -1.16 7.21
C SER A 76 -14.55 -1.83 6.00
N PHE A 77 -13.46 -2.56 6.22
CA PHE A 77 -12.71 -3.22 5.13
C PHE A 77 -13.12 -4.68 4.89
N GLU A 78 -14.05 -5.24 5.65
CA GLU A 78 -14.43 -6.66 5.51
C GLU A 78 -15.03 -6.94 4.12
N SER A 79 -15.90 -6.06 3.65
CA SER A 79 -16.48 -6.11 2.29
C SER A 79 -15.40 -6.01 1.20
N VAL A 80 -14.36 -5.21 1.43
CA VAL A 80 -13.21 -5.06 0.52
C VAL A 80 -12.40 -6.37 0.49
N ARG A 81 -12.09 -6.96 1.65
CA ARG A 81 -11.35 -8.22 1.78
C ARG A 81 -12.09 -9.37 1.08
N ASP A 82 -13.40 -9.48 1.30
CA ASP A 82 -14.22 -10.49 0.66
C ASP A 82 -14.24 -10.33 -0.86
N SER A 83 -14.41 -9.10 -1.36
CA SER A 83 -14.39 -8.81 -2.80
C SER A 83 -13.04 -9.17 -3.43
N ILE A 84 -11.92 -8.82 -2.78
CA ILE A 84 -10.57 -9.20 -3.22
C ILE A 84 -10.40 -10.73 -3.23
N ARG A 85 -10.84 -11.44 -2.17
CA ARG A 85 -10.77 -12.91 -2.10
C ARG A 85 -11.52 -13.56 -3.25
N ASN A 86 -12.65 -12.99 -3.65
CA ASN A 86 -13.48 -13.47 -4.75
C ASN A 86 -12.99 -13.01 -6.13
N LYS A 87 -11.87 -12.26 -6.21
CA LYS A 87 -11.37 -11.60 -7.43
C LYS A 87 -12.38 -10.64 -8.07
N ASP A 88 -13.33 -10.14 -7.29
CA ASP A 88 -14.24 -9.08 -7.71
C ASP A 88 -13.57 -7.72 -7.50
N VAL A 89 -12.77 -7.33 -8.49
CA VAL A 89 -12.01 -6.07 -8.48
C VAL A 89 -12.95 -4.86 -8.52
N GLU A 90 -14.11 -4.97 -9.16
CA GLU A 90 -15.10 -3.89 -9.24
C GLU A 90 -15.88 -3.73 -7.94
N GLY A 91 -16.26 -4.84 -7.29
CA GLY A 91 -16.81 -4.85 -5.94
C GLY A 91 -15.85 -4.25 -4.92
N ALA A 92 -14.56 -4.63 -4.99
CA ALA A 92 -13.54 -4.09 -4.11
C ALA A 92 -13.35 -2.57 -4.28
N GLN A 93 -13.36 -2.07 -5.53
CA GLN A 93 -13.28 -0.62 -5.77
C GLN A 93 -14.50 0.12 -5.22
N ARG A 94 -15.72 -0.39 -5.45
CA ARG A 94 -16.95 0.23 -4.93
C ARG A 94 -16.95 0.28 -3.40
N ALA A 95 -16.59 -0.82 -2.75
CA ALA A 95 -16.48 -0.88 -1.30
C ALA A 95 -15.43 0.11 -0.78
N LEU A 96 -14.29 0.27 -1.46
CA LEU A 96 -13.30 1.30 -1.13
C LEU A 96 -13.79 2.72 -1.36
N ASP A 97 -14.61 2.95 -2.38
CA ASP A 97 -15.16 4.27 -2.68
C ASP A 97 -16.22 4.71 -1.65
N GLU A 98 -16.92 3.75 -1.02
CA GLU A 98 -17.85 3.98 0.09
C GLU A 98 -17.14 4.31 1.41
N ILE A 99 -15.89 3.84 1.58
CA ILE A 99 -15.10 4.13 2.77
C ILE A 99 -14.65 5.59 2.76
N SER A 100 -15.17 6.35 3.71
CA SER A 100 -14.84 7.77 3.88
C SER A 100 -13.42 8.01 4.39
N TYR A 101 -12.87 7.10 5.20
CA TYR A 101 -11.51 7.19 5.72
C TYR A 101 -10.48 6.57 4.77
N ARG A 102 -9.59 7.40 4.24
CA ARG A 102 -8.47 6.96 3.39
C ARG A 102 -7.15 6.90 4.18
N GLY A 103 -7.12 6.02 5.17
CA GLY A 103 -5.92 5.73 5.95
C GLY A 103 -4.91 4.81 5.26
N ALA A 104 -3.89 4.41 6.00
CA ALA A 104 -2.86 3.50 5.51
C ALA A 104 -3.45 2.18 4.98
N GLU A 105 -4.43 1.61 5.69
CA GLU A 105 -5.09 0.36 5.29
C GLU A 105 -5.95 0.53 4.02
N TRP A 106 -6.61 1.69 3.84
CA TRP A 106 -7.32 2.00 2.59
C TRP A 106 -6.37 2.05 1.40
N HIS A 107 -5.26 2.78 1.56
CA HIS A 107 -4.23 2.88 0.52
C HIS A 107 -3.60 1.51 0.21
N TYR A 108 -3.47 0.66 1.22
CA TYR A 108 -3.05 -0.73 1.04
C TYR A 108 -4.04 -1.53 0.18
N TYR A 109 -5.33 -1.53 0.48
CA TYR A 109 -6.30 -2.24 -0.36
C TYR A 109 -6.43 -1.65 -1.76
N GLN A 110 -6.39 -0.32 -1.89
CA GLN A 110 -6.37 0.34 -3.19
C GLN A 110 -5.16 -0.10 -4.03
N SER A 111 -4.00 -0.33 -3.39
CA SER A 111 -2.83 -0.88 -4.07
C SER A 111 -3.08 -2.30 -4.63
N ILE A 112 -3.84 -3.13 -3.91
CA ILE A 112 -4.22 -4.48 -4.36
C ILE A 112 -5.19 -4.39 -5.53
N VAL A 113 -6.19 -3.52 -5.47
CA VAL A 113 -7.13 -3.30 -6.58
C VAL A 113 -6.38 -2.85 -7.84
N PHE A 114 -5.43 -1.92 -7.73
CA PHE A 114 -4.59 -1.52 -8.86
C PHE A 114 -3.64 -2.61 -9.34
N TYR A 115 -3.14 -3.45 -8.44
CA TYR A 115 -2.32 -4.60 -8.80
C TYR A 115 -3.10 -5.61 -9.66
N GLU A 116 -4.34 -5.91 -9.29
CA GLU A 116 -5.23 -6.79 -10.06
C GLU A 116 -5.61 -6.18 -11.42
N LYS A 117 -5.74 -4.85 -11.51
CA LYS A 117 -5.93 -4.12 -12.79
C LYS A 117 -4.66 -4.02 -13.65
N ASN A 118 -3.53 -4.57 -13.18
CA ASN A 118 -2.21 -4.45 -13.79
C ASN A 118 -1.68 -3.00 -13.89
N TRP A 119 -2.21 -2.08 -13.08
CA TRP A 119 -1.73 -0.70 -12.94
C TRP A 119 -0.61 -0.63 -11.90
N LEU A 120 0.52 -1.27 -12.22
CA LEU A 120 1.59 -1.53 -11.24
C LEU A 120 2.24 -0.25 -10.69
N ASN A 121 2.40 0.78 -11.53
CA ASN A 121 2.97 2.06 -11.10
C ASN A 121 2.07 2.80 -10.11
N ASP A 122 0.76 2.76 -10.32
CA ASP A 122 -0.19 3.40 -9.41
C ASP A 122 -0.37 2.58 -8.14
N SER A 123 -0.37 1.24 -8.23
CA SER A 123 -0.28 0.35 -7.07
C SER A 123 0.94 0.67 -6.19
N LYS A 124 2.09 0.94 -6.81
CA LYS A 124 3.33 1.31 -6.10
C LYS A 124 3.17 2.60 -5.31
N LYS A 125 2.62 3.65 -5.93
CA LYS A 125 2.38 4.93 -5.25
C LYS A 125 1.43 4.77 -4.06
N GLN A 126 0.39 3.94 -4.19
CA GLN A 126 -0.53 3.66 -3.08
C GLN A 126 0.16 2.98 -1.90
N LEU A 127 1.05 2.01 -2.16
CA LEU A 127 1.84 1.38 -1.11
C LEU A 127 2.84 2.34 -0.44
N GLU A 128 3.46 3.23 -1.22
CA GLU A 128 4.36 4.26 -0.68
C GLU A 128 3.62 5.21 0.27
N MET A 129 2.39 5.62 -0.08
CA MET A 129 1.53 6.42 0.80
C MET A 129 1.12 5.64 2.06
N ALA A 130 0.78 4.36 1.94
CA ALA A 130 0.44 3.51 3.09
C ALA A 130 1.62 3.41 4.09
N ILE A 131 2.85 3.26 3.60
CA ILE A 131 4.06 3.21 4.44
C ILE A 131 4.36 4.57 5.08
N GLN A 132 4.13 5.68 4.36
CA GLN A 132 4.30 7.02 4.96
C GLN A 132 3.32 7.27 6.10
N MET A 133 2.09 6.76 5.99
CA MET A 133 1.06 6.91 7.01
C MET A 133 1.26 5.97 8.21
N ASP A 134 1.68 4.72 7.95
CA ASP A 134 1.92 3.71 8.98
C ASP A 134 3.26 3.00 8.72
N PRO A 135 4.38 3.63 9.13
CA PRO A 135 5.73 3.09 8.89
C PRO A 135 6.07 1.88 9.77
N SER A 136 5.30 1.65 10.84
CA SER A 136 5.50 0.53 11.75
C SER A 136 4.98 -0.79 11.19
N ASN A 137 4.20 -0.75 10.10
CA ASN A 137 3.56 -1.92 9.53
C ASN A 137 4.38 -2.56 8.41
N ASP A 138 5.10 -3.62 8.78
CA ASP A 138 5.94 -4.39 7.86
C ASP A 138 5.17 -5.04 6.70
N LYS A 139 3.84 -5.18 6.79
CA LYS A 139 3.03 -5.76 5.72
C LYS A 139 3.12 -4.92 4.46
N TYR A 140 3.11 -3.59 4.60
CA TYR A 140 3.12 -2.66 3.48
C TYR A 140 4.48 -2.62 2.78
N SER A 141 5.57 -2.60 3.56
CA SER A 141 6.94 -2.63 3.02
C SER A 141 7.21 -3.93 2.24
N ARG A 142 6.81 -5.08 2.80
CA ARG A 142 6.92 -6.38 2.10
C ARG A 142 6.10 -6.42 0.81
N ALA A 143 4.87 -5.89 0.83
CA ALA A 143 4.03 -5.82 -0.37
C ALA A 143 4.67 -4.94 -1.45
N LEU A 144 5.26 -3.80 -1.07
CA LEU A 144 5.97 -2.90 -1.98
C LEU A 144 7.19 -3.57 -2.62
N ASP A 145 7.97 -4.32 -1.85
CA ASP A 145 9.14 -5.02 -2.37
C ASP A 145 8.76 -6.13 -3.36
N ASN A 146 7.69 -6.87 -3.07
CA ASN A 146 7.15 -7.86 -4.01
C ASN A 146 6.65 -7.21 -5.31
N LEU A 147 5.97 -6.05 -5.19
CA LEU A 147 5.53 -5.29 -6.35
C LEU A 147 6.70 -4.80 -7.21
N LYS A 148 7.76 -4.26 -6.59
CA LYS A 148 8.97 -3.81 -7.29
C LYS A 148 9.61 -4.95 -8.09
N LYS A 149 9.71 -6.15 -7.50
CA LYS A 149 10.21 -7.35 -8.20
C LYS A 149 9.34 -7.71 -9.40
N LYS A 150 8.01 -7.61 -9.28
CA LYS A 150 7.10 -7.84 -10.41
C LYS A 150 7.30 -6.79 -11.50
N ILE A 151 7.43 -5.51 -11.15
CA ILE A 151 7.68 -4.43 -12.11
C ILE A 151 9.00 -4.66 -12.84
N ASP A 152 10.06 -5.01 -12.13
CA ASP A 152 11.38 -5.26 -12.71
C ASP A 152 11.40 -6.52 -13.59
N GLY A 153 10.73 -7.60 -13.15
CA GLY A 153 10.57 -8.83 -13.93
C GLY A 153 9.59 -8.73 -15.10
N SER A 154 8.71 -7.70 -15.11
CA SER A 154 7.78 -7.42 -16.22
C SER A 154 8.37 -6.52 -17.28
N ARG A 155 9.56 -5.94 -17.03
CA ARG A 155 10.32 -5.28 -18.10
C ARG A 155 10.70 -6.36 -19.10
N PRO A 156 10.36 -6.21 -20.40
CA PRO A 156 10.87 -7.11 -21.42
C PRO A 156 12.37 -7.20 -21.23
N TYR A 157 12.87 -8.43 -21.09
CA TYR A 157 14.30 -8.67 -21.11
C TYR A 157 14.78 -8.26 -22.50
N ASP A 158 15.18 -6.98 -22.64
CA ASP A 158 15.81 -6.46 -23.84
C ASP A 158 17.13 -7.23 -23.97
N LYS A 159 17.06 -8.29 -24.78
CA LYS A 159 18.19 -9.10 -25.21
C LYS A 159 19.05 -8.30 -26.18
N GLN A 160 19.54 -7.13 -25.78
CA GLN A 160 20.54 -6.43 -26.55
C GLN A 160 21.44 -5.58 -25.67
N GLY A 161 22.60 -6.15 -25.34
CA GLY A 161 23.78 -5.37 -25.03
C GLY A 161 24.06 -5.15 -23.55
N GLU A 162 25.03 -5.91 -23.06
CA GLU A 162 26.14 -5.37 -22.28
C GLU A 162 25.92 -5.02 -20.78
N LYS A 163 26.46 -5.92 -19.94
CA LYS A 163 27.09 -5.64 -18.63
C LYS A 163 26.34 -4.67 -17.68
N GLY A 164 25.30 -5.19 -17.02
CA GLY A 164 24.77 -4.60 -15.80
C GLY A 164 25.31 -5.29 -14.56
N VAL A 165 26.41 -4.77 -14.01
CA VAL A 165 26.94 -5.11 -12.68
C VAL A 165 25.93 -4.65 -11.63
N TYR A 166 25.22 -5.58 -10.98
CA TYR A 166 24.60 -5.30 -9.68
C TYR A 166 25.55 -5.81 -8.59
N GLY A 167 26.19 -4.83 -7.93
CA GLY A 167 27.04 -5.03 -6.79
C GLY A 167 26.29 -5.71 -5.64
N LYS A 168 26.73 -6.92 -5.33
CA LYS A 168 26.47 -7.56 -4.05
C LYS A 168 27.69 -7.30 -3.18
N SER A 169 27.50 -6.55 -2.09
CA SER A 169 28.46 -6.44 -1.00
C SER A 169 28.58 -7.78 -0.30
N ASP A 170 29.41 -8.68 -0.81
CA ASP A 170 29.84 -9.87 -0.07
C ASP A 170 31.06 -9.49 0.78
N GLN A 171 30.80 -9.35 2.08
CA GLN A 171 31.84 -9.46 3.09
C GLN A 171 32.54 -10.80 2.91
N THR A 172 33.86 -10.69 2.84
CA THR A 172 34.86 -11.73 2.86
C THR A 172 34.49 -12.90 3.75
N SER A 173 34.27 -14.08 3.18
CA SER A 173 34.52 -15.35 3.89
C SER A 173 34.70 -16.50 2.91
N ASN A 174 35.90 -17.09 3.00
CA ASN A 174 36.32 -18.34 2.37
C ASN A 174 35.21 -19.40 2.40
N ARG A 175 34.85 -19.94 1.23
CA ARG A 175 34.12 -21.21 1.15
C ARG A 175 35.09 -22.33 0.79
N THR A 176 35.63 -22.94 1.84
CA THR A 176 36.24 -24.27 1.82
C THR A 176 35.12 -25.31 1.88
N TYR A 177 35.26 -26.36 1.09
CA TYR A 177 34.42 -27.56 1.09
C TYR A 177 34.51 -28.29 2.44
N SER A 178 33.42 -28.33 3.21
CA SER A 178 33.20 -29.29 4.31
C SER A 178 31.69 -29.32 4.60
N GLN A 179 30.98 -30.37 4.20
CA GLN A 179 30.60 -31.51 5.05
C GLN A 179 29.94 -31.13 6.40
N ARG A 180 28.63 -31.46 6.48
CA ARG A 180 27.76 -31.63 7.68
C ARG A 180 27.47 -30.32 8.45
N ASP A 181 26.28 -30.06 8.97
CA ASP A 181 25.21 -30.90 9.51
C ASP A 181 23.92 -30.05 9.61
N SER A 182 22.76 -30.72 9.64
CA SER A 182 21.45 -30.29 10.19
C SER A 182 20.89 -28.88 9.90
N ASP A 183 20.04 -28.78 8.87
CA ASP A 183 18.80 -27.98 8.91
C ASP A 183 17.73 -28.66 8.02
N VAL A 184 17.06 -29.65 8.61
CA VAL A 184 16.01 -30.46 8.01
C VAL A 184 14.69 -29.71 8.10
N ALA A 185 14.49 -28.70 7.24
CA ALA A 185 13.17 -28.08 7.06
C ALA A 185 12.92 -27.51 5.65
N ASP A 186 13.95 -27.29 4.82
CA ASP A 186 13.79 -26.72 3.46
C ASP A 186 13.96 -27.73 2.30
N GLY A 187 14.29 -28.98 2.62
CA GLY A 187 14.52 -30.03 1.61
C GLY A 187 13.24 -30.68 1.06
N LEU A 188 12.13 -30.65 1.82
CA LEU A 188 10.89 -31.33 1.43
C LEU A 188 10.10 -30.53 0.38
N CYS A 189 10.06 -29.20 0.49
CA CYS A 189 9.46 -28.35 -0.55
C CYS A 189 10.26 -28.38 -1.86
N THR A 190 11.60 -28.40 -1.79
CA THR A 190 12.47 -28.49 -2.97
C THR A 190 12.41 -29.88 -3.62
N ALA A 191 12.29 -30.95 -2.83
CA ALA A 191 12.13 -32.31 -3.33
C ALA A 191 10.75 -32.54 -3.98
N CYS A 192 9.65 -32.03 -3.38
CA CYS A 192 8.33 -32.12 -3.98
C CYS A 192 8.22 -31.31 -5.28
N GLN A 193 8.85 -30.13 -5.33
CA GLN A 193 8.87 -29.31 -6.53
C GLN A 193 9.76 -29.92 -7.63
N ALA A 194 10.86 -30.58 -7.26
CA ALA A 194 11.68 -31.37 -8.20
C ALA A 194 10.95 -32.64 -8.70
N LEU A 195 10.18 -33.32 -7.85
CA LEU A 195 9.42 -34.52 -8.21
C LEU A 195 8.24 -34.20 -9.12
N TRP A 196 7.51 -33.10 -8.91
CA TRP A 196 6.48 -32.64 -9.86
C TRP A 196 7.06 -32.18 -11.19
N CYS A 197 8.21 -31.49 -11.20
CA CYS A 197 8.88 -31.14 -12.44
C CYS A 197 9.42 -32.37 -13.19
N ALA A 198 9.83 -33.43 -12.48
CA ALA A 198 10.23 -34.70 -13.09
C ALA A 198 9.04 -35.50 -13.64
N ASP A 199 7.90 -35.50 -12.93
CA ASP A 199 6.66 -36.15 -13.35
C ASP A 199 6.08 -35.52 -14.63
N CYS A 200 6.07 -34.18 -14.73
CA CYS A 200 5.66 -33.48 -15.94
C CYS A 200 6.65 -33.62 -17.11
N CYS A 201 7.96 -33.78 -16.85
CA CYS A 201 8.96 -34.00 -17.90
C CYS A 201 8.97 -35.45 -18.43
N CYS A 202 8.55 -36.43 -17.63
CA CYS A 202 8.49 -37.83 -18.03
C CYS A 202 7.26 -38.16 -18.90
N GLU A 203 6.13 -37.46 -18.75
CA GLU A 203 4.92 -37.68 -19.56
C GLU A 203 4.98 -37.06 -20.97
N CYS A 204 5.89 -36.12 -21.23
CA CYS A 204 6.05 -35.51 -22.56
C CYS A 204 7.16 -36.13 -23.43
N MET A 205 7.98 -37.04 -22.89
CA MET A 205 9.05 -37.73 -23.65
C MET A 205 9.14 -39.25 -23.40
N GLY A 206 8.02 -39.90 -23.06
CA GLY A 206 7.81 -41.34 -23.28
C GLY A 206 8.86 -42.28 -22.70
N GLY A 207 8.93 -42.38 -21.36
CA GLY A 207 9.74 -43.39 -20.70
C GLY A 207 9.29 -43.68 -19.25
N ASP A 208 8.64 -44.82 -19.05
CA ASP A 208 8.29 -45.37 -17.74
C ASP A 208 9.53 -45.54 -16.85
N LEU A 209 9.52 -44.94 -15.66
CA LEU A 209 10.52 -45.22 -14.61
C LEU A 209 9.96 -45.90 -13.36
N ILE A 210 8.67 -46.25 -13.31
CA ILE A 210 8.14 -47.20 -12.32
C ILE A 210 7.04 -48.06 -12.97
N ARG A 211 7.30 -49.37 -13.13
CA ARG A 211 6.24 -50.37 -13.37
C ARG A 211 5.37 -50.45 -12.11
N CYS A 212 4.12 -50.05 -12.20
CA CYS A 212 3.13 -50.37 -11.17
C CYS A 212 2.86 -51.89 -11.20
N CYS A 213 3.40 -52.59 -10.20
CA CYS A 213 2.80 -53.83 -9.68
C CYS A 213 1.86 -53.45 -8.53
#